data_AF-A0A0S8CTK7-F1
#
_entry.id   AF-A0A0S8CTK7-F1
#
_cell.length_a   1.000
_cell.length_b   1.000
_cell.length_c   1.000
_cell.angle_alpha   90.00
_cell.angle_beta   90.00
_cell.angle_gamma   90.00
#
_symmetry.space_group_name_H-M   'P 1'
#
loop_
_entity.id
_entity.type
_entity.pdbx_description
1 polymer ?
#
loop_
_entity_poly.entity_id
_entity_poly.type
_entity_poly.pdbx_seq_one_letter_code
_entity_poly.pdbx_strand_id
1 'polypeptide(L)'
;MEILGEQIPLRENLLRSLQAHRLMWLILLVTAFFDFASTLFFMTGIGINVERNLLVRWLATTLGIVPGVALAKCLQLGAAAGFAALSFRHSRAVLMLLVLINLLAILANLFLEPRTPLT
;
A
#
# COMPACT_ATOMS: atom_id res chain seq x y z
N MET A 1 21.58 -6.66 -13.54
CA MET A 1 22.06 -5.48 -12.81
C MET A 1 22.92 -6.00 -11.68
N GLU A 2 24.09 -5.42 -11.48
CA GLU A 2 25.02 -5.84 -10.43
C GLU A 2 24.81 -4.96 -9.19
N ILE A 3 24.54 -5.59 -8.05
CA ILE A 3 24.39 -4.91 -6.77
C ILE A 3 25.34 -5.63 -5.81
N LEU A 4 26.29 -4.90 -5.22
CA LEU A 4 27.27 -5.44 -4.27
C LEU A 4 28.10 -6.63 -4.82
N GLY A 5 28.34 -6.68 -6.13
CA GLY A 5 29.10 -7.76 -6.78
C GLY A 5 28.28 -9.01 -7.14
N GLU A 6 26.98 -9.06 -6.79
CA GLU A 6 26.08 -10.11 -7.22
C GLU A 6 25.20 -9.65 -8.41
N GLN A 7 25.08 -10.50 -9.42
CA GLN A 7 24.12 -10.28 -10.50
C GLN A 7 22.72 -10.60 -9.99
N ILE A 8 21.90 -9.56 -9.76
CA ILE A 8 20.50 -9.73 -9.38
C ILE A 8 19.64 -9.72 -10.65
N PRO A 9 18.99 -10.84 -11.00
CA PRO A 9 18.10 -10.90 -12.15
C PRO A 9 16.72 -10.32 -11.78
N LEU A 10 16.65 -8.99 -11.60
CA LEU A 10 15.47 -8.26 -11.10
C LEU A 10 14.17 -8.66 -11.83
N ARG A 11 14.20 -8.65 -13.17
CA ARG A 11 13.04 -8.97 -14.00
C ARG A 11 12.57 -10.41 -13.78
N GLU A 12 13.50 -11.36 -13.72
CA GLU A 12 13.17 -12.78 -13.52
C GLU A 12 12.63 -13.02 -12.12
N ASN A 13 13.22 -12.41 -11.09
CA ASN A 13 12.74 -12.48 -9.72
C ASN A 13 11.32 -11.94 -9.58
N LEU A 14 11.02 -10.79 -10.19
CA LEU A 14 9.69 -10.21 -10.16
C LEU A 14 8.67 -11.10 -10.90
N LEU A 15 8.99 -11.54 -12.11
CA LEU A 15 8.12 -12.43 -12.89
C LEU A 15 7.87 -13.74 -12.15
N ARG A 16 8.92 -14.32 -11.57
CA ARG A 16 8.83 -15.54 -10.76
C ARG A 16 7.99 -15.32 -9.50
N SER A 17 8.10 -14.17 -8.84
CA SER A 17 7.25 -13.80 -7.70
C SER A 17 5.79 -13.66 -8.11
N LEU A 18 5.52 -12.95 -9.20
CA LEU A 18 4.17 -12.80 -9.75
C LEU A 18 3.55 -14.15 -10.11
N GLN A 19 4.34 -15.11 -10.62
CA GLN A 19 3.86 -16.44 -10.97
C GLN A 19 3.70 -17.38 -9.76
N ALA A 20 4.69 -17.43 -8.87
CA ALA A 20 4.69 -18.34 -7.72
C ALA A 20 3.75 -17.87 -6.60
N HIS A 21 3.48 -16.57 -6.50
CA HIS A 21 2.68 -15.97 -5.44
C HIS A 21 1.48 -15.17 -5.99
N ARG A 22 0.88 -15.63 -7.10
CA ARG A 22 -0.29 -14.99 -7.76
C ARG A 22 -1.39 -14.61 -6.77
N LEU A 23 -1.75 -15.55 -5.89
CA LEU A 23 -2.81 -15.31 -4.90
C LEU A 23 -2.45 -14.19 -3.93
N MET A 24 -1.19 -14.12 -3.46
CA MET A 24 -0.74 -13.05 -2.57
C MET A 24 -0.73 -11.68 -3.27
N TRP A 25 -0.32 -11.64 -4.53
CA TRP A 25 -0.39 -10.43 -5.35
C TRP A 25 -1.84 -9.97 -5.57
N LEU A 26 -2.75 -10.92 -5.84
CA LEU A 26 -4.18 -10.61 -5.96
C LEU A 26 -4.74 -10.06 -4.65
N ILE A 27 -4.45 -10.71 -3.51
CA ILE A 27 -4.87 -10.23 -2.19
C ILE A 27 -4.29 -8.84 -1.91
N LEU A 28 -3.03 -8.58 -2.25
CA LEU A 28 -2.41 -7.26 -2.12
C LEU A 28 -3.15 -6.20 -2.92
N LEU A 29 -3.50 -6.49 -4.19
CA LEU A 29 -4.25 -5.54 -5.03
C LEU A 29 -5.64 -5.27 -4.48
N VAL A 30 -6.36 -6.31 -4.07
CA VAL A 30 -7.71 -6.19 -3.48
C VAL A 30 -7.66 -5.39 -2.18
N THR A 31 -6.75 -5.71 -1.28
CA THR A 31 -6.59 -4.98 -0.01
C THR A 31 -6.12 -3.54 -0.24
N ALA A 32 -5.25 -3.28 -1.22
CA ALA A 32 -4.83 -1.92 -1.57
C ALA A 32 -6.00 -1.09 -2.10
N PHE A 33 -6.93 -1.70 -2.85
CA PHE A 33 -8.15 -1.04 -3.31
C PHE A 33 -9.11 -0.70 -2.17
N PHE A 34 -9.35 -1.64 -1.24
CA PHE A 34 -10.18 -1.37 -0.07
C PHE A 34 -9.56 -0.33 0.87
N ASP A 35 -8.24 -0.36 1.02
CA ASP A 35 -7.49 0.62 1.79
C ASP A 35 -7.58 2.01 1.11
N PHE A 36 -7.45 2.08 -0.22
CA PHE A 36 -7.74 3.31 -0.98
C PHE A 36 -9.14 3.84 -0.71
N ALA A 37 -10.18 3.00 -0.87
CA ALA A 37 -11.57 3.40 -0.70
C ALA A 37 -11.87 3.85 0.74
N SER A 38 -11.40 3.12 1.75
CA SER A 38 -11.57 3.48 3.16
C SER A 38 -10.84 4.77 3.52
N THR A 39 -9.63 4.98 3.00
CA THR A 39 -8.87 6.22 3.22
C THR A 39 -9.56 7.41 2.56
N LEU A 40 -10.08 7.24 1.34
CA LEU A 40 -10.88 8.29 0.69
C LEU A 40 -12.10 8.64 1.53
N PHE A 41 -12.88 7.65 1.93
CA PHE A 41 -14.09 7.87 2.72
C PHE A 41 -13.75 8.61 4.03
N PHE A 42 -12.75 8.12 4.76
CA PHE A 42 -12.24 8.74 5.99
C PHE A 42 -11.81 10.20 5.77
N MET A 43 -10.97 10.48 4.77
CA MET A 43 -10.45 11.83 4.52
C MET A 43 -11.52 12.79 3.99
N THR A 44 -12.53 12.30 3.26
CA THR A 44 -13.66 13.13 2.81
C THR A 44 -14.65 13.43 3.93
N GLY A 45 -14.84 12.53 4.88
CA GLY A 45 -15.77 12.72 6.00
C GLY A 45 -15.18 13.51 7.16
N ILE A 46 -13.94 13.19 7.56
CA ILE A 46 -13.33 13.69 8.80
C ILE A 46 -12.26 14.77 8.50
N GLY A 47 -11.72 14.76 7.27
CA GLY A 47 -10.73 15.73 6.80
C GLY A 47 -9.30 15.19 6.79
N ILE A 48 -8.48 15.81 5.96
CA ILE A 48 -7.10 15.39 5.66
C ILE A 48 -6.17 15.43 6.89
N ASN A 49 -6.40 16.37 7.81
CA ASN A 49 -5.48 16.63 8.93
C ASN A 49 -5.41 15.48 9.96
N VAL A 50 -6.45 14.64 10.00
CA VAL A 50 -6.55 13.51 10.94
C VAL A 50 -5.81 12.27 10.42
N GLU A 51 -5.43 12.26 9.14
CA GLU A 51 -4.66 11.18 8.54
C GLU A 51 -3.29 11.02 9.23
N ARG A 52 -3.04 9.81 9.73
CA ARG A 52 -1.83 9.49 10.50
C ARG A 52 -0.65 9.18 9.60
N ASN A 53 -0.89 8.69 8.39
CA ASN A 53 0.17 8.46 7.44
C ASN A 53 0.66 9.80 6.87
N LEU A 54 1.83 10.24 7.32
CA LEU A 54 2.43 11.52 6.94
C LEU A 54 2.59 11.67 5.43
N LEU A 55 2.93 10.59 4.72
CA LEU A 55 3.11 10.61 3.27
C LEU A 55 1.77 10.79 2.56
N VAL A 56 0.75 10.03 2.95
CA VAL A 56 -0.61 10.15 2.39
C VAL A 56 -1.17 11.54 2.66
N ARG A 57 -1.01 12.04 3.88
CA ARG A 57 -1.43 13.39 4.26
C ARG A 57 -0.76 14.45 3.42
N TRP A 58 0.57 14.41 3.29
CA TRP A 58 1.33 15.36 2.49
C TRP A 58 0.93 15.31 1.00
N LEU A 59 0.74 14.12 0.44
CA LEU A 59 0.28 13.94 -0.94
C LEU A 59 -1.13 14.49 -1.13
N ALA A 60 -2.04 14.21 -0.19
CA ALA A 60 -3.42 14.70 -0.23
C ALA A 60 -3.51 16.22 -0.07
N THR A 61 -2.68 16.84 0.77
CA THR A 61 -2.64 18.31 0.91
C THR A 61 -2.07 18.99 -0.32
N THR A 62 -1.12 18.35 -1.01
CA THR A 62 -0.41 18.95 -2.15
C THR A 62 -1.16 18.77 -3.47
N LEU A 63 -1.71 17.57 -3.70
CA LEU A 63 -2.32 17.18 -4.98
C LEU A 63 -3.86 17.13 -4.92
N GLY A 64 -4.44 17.12 -3.72
CA GLY A 64 -5.84 16.81 -3.46
C GLY A 64 -6.04 15.37 -2.98
N ILE A 65 -7.16 15.12 -2.30
CA ILE A 65 -7.45 13.85 -1.60
C ILE A 65 -7.34 12.66 -2.57
N VAL A 66 -8.11 12.68 -3.67
CA VAL A 66 -8.17 11.55 -4.61
C VAL A 66 -6.82 11.23 -5.25
N PRO A 67 -6.14 12.17 -5.95
CA PRO A 67 -4.86 11.86 -6.58
C PRO A 67 -3.75 11.59 -5.55
N GLY A 68 -3.79 12.23 -4.37
CA GLY A 68 -2.81 12.03 -3.32
C GLY A 68 -2.86 10.61 -2.72
N VAL A 69 -4.05 10.12 -2.38
CA VAL A 69 -4.24 8.75 -1.87
C VAL A 69 -3.92 7.73 -2.96
N ALA A 70 -4.34 7.97 -4.21
CA ALA A 70 -4.03 7.07 -5.33
C ALA A 70 -2.51 6.92 -5.53
N LEU A 71 -1.78 8.04 -5.54
CA LEU A 71 -0.32 8.03 -5.71
C LEU A 71 0.38 7.29 -4.56
N ALA A 72 -0.08 7.46 -3.32
CA ALA A 72 0.46 6.73 -2.18
C ALA A 72 0.32 5.21 -2.34
N LYS A 73 -0.83 4.73 -2.83
CA LYS A 73 -1.04 3.29 -3.10
C LYS A 73 -0.18 2.80 -4.26
N CYS A 74 -0.02 3.60 -5.32
CA CYS A 74 0.90 3.28 -6.42
C CYS A 74 2.35 3.13 -5.92
N LEU A 75 2.81 4.03 -5.05
CA LEU A 75 4.14 3.94 -4.44
C LEU A 75 4.29 2.69 -3.58
N GLN A 76 3.27 2.31 -2.82
CA GLN A 76 3.28 1.10 -2.00
C GLN A 76 3.33 -0.18 -2.85
N LEU A 77 2.55 -0.25 -3.93
CA LEU A 77 2.61 -1.37 -4.89
C LEU A 77 3.96 -1.41 -5.62
N GLY A 78 4.51 -0.25 -5.97
CA GLY A 78 5.85 -0.11 -6.54
C GLY A 78 6.93 -0.63 -5.59
N ALA A 79 6.83 -0.31 -4.29
CA ALA A 79 7.72 -0.84 -3.26
C ALA A 79 7.61 -2.37 -3.16
N ALA A 80 6.39 -2.92 -3.17
CA ALA A 80 6.15 -4.36 -3.19
C ALA A 80 6.89 -5.03 -4.37
N ALA A 81 6.75 -4.46 -5.56
CA ALA A 81 7.38 -4.98 -6.77
C ALA A 81 8.90 -4.85 -6.71
N GLY A 82 9.42 -3.72 -6.24
CA GLY A 82 10.85 -3.50 -6.05
C GLY A 82 11.48 -4.52 -5.10
N PHE A 83 10.88 -4.74 -3.92
CA PHE A 83 11.36 -5.75 -2.98
C PHE A 83 11.24 -7.18 -3.51
N ALA A 84 10.16 -7.49 -4.21
CA ALA A 84 9.99 -8.79 -4.86
C ALA A 84 11.03 -9.04 -5.97
N ALA A 85 11.41 -7.99 -6.71
CA ALA A 85 12.46 -8.03 -7.73
C ALA A 85 13.85 -8.21 -7.12
N LEU A 86 14.13 -7.54 -5.99
CA LEU A 86 15.41 -7.64 -5.29
C LEU A 86 15.64 -9.03 -4.70
N SER A 87 14.60 -9.65 -4.12
CA SER A 87 14.73 -10.98 -3.53
C SER A 87 13.45 -11.81 -3.63
N PHE A 88 13.46 -12.78 -4.55
CA PHE A 88 12.36 -13.74 -4.69
C PHE A 88 12.09 -14.49 -3.38
N ARG A 89 13.14 -14.91 -2.66
CA ARG A 89 13.04 -15.68 -1.41
C ARG A 89 12.25 -14.93 -0.32
N HIS A 90 12.37 -13.61 -0.27
CA HIS A 90 11.69 -12.78 0.73
C HIS A 90 10.36 -12.21 0.21
N SER A 91 10.05 -12.36 -1.08
CA SER A 91 8.88 -11.74 -1.70
C SER A 91 7.57 -12.13 -1.00
N ARG A 92 7.39 -13.39 -0.58
CA ARG A 92 6.20 -13.82 0.17
C ARG A 92 6.05 -13.07 1.50
N ALA A 93 7.15 -12.89 2.26
CA ALA A 93 7.12 -12.19 3.54
C ALA A 93 6.78 -10.71 3.36
N VAL A 94 7.35 -10.07 2.33
CA VAL A 94 7.06 -8.68 1.98
C VAL A 94 5.61 -8.50 1.58
N LEU A 95 5.07 -9.39 0.73
CA LEU A 95 3.66 -9.34 0.32
C LEU A 95 2.72 -9.51 1.52
N MET A 96 3.02 -10.45 2.43
CA MET A 96 2.22 -10.64 3.65
C MET A 96 2.26 -9.39 4.55
N LEU A 97 3.44 -8.79 4.72
CA LEU A 97 3.59 -7.57 5.51
C LEU A 97 2.77 -6.41 4.92
N LEU A 98 2.83 -6.20 3.60
CA LEU A 98 2.08 -5.13 2.95
C LEU A 98 0.56 -5.37 2.99
N VAL A 99 0.12 -6.62 2.84
CA VAL A 99 -1.29 -6.99 3.04
C VAL A 99 -1.72 -6.68 4.48
N LEU A 100 -0.92 -7.06 5.48
CA LEU A 100 -1.21 -6.77 6.88
C LEU A 100 -1.30 -5.26 7.15
N ILE A 101 -0.38 -4.48 6.59
CA ILE A 101 -0.41 -3.01 6.70
C ILE A 101 -1.68 -2.43 6.08
N ASN A 102 -2.10 -2.88 4.89
CA ASN A 102 -3.36 -2.45 4.28
C ASN A 102 -4.57 -2.77 5.17
N LEU A 103 -4.62 -3.99 5.73
CA LEU A 103 -5.71 -4.40 6.61
C LEU A 103 -5.74 -3.56 7.90
N LEU A 104 -4.58 -3.28 8.49
CA LEU A 104 -4.50 -2.40 9.67
C LEU A 104 -4.93 -0.97 9.34
N ALA A 105 -4.59 -0.45 8.17
CA ALA A 105 -5.03 0.88 7.72
C ALA A 105 -6.56 0.92 7.50
N ILE A 106 -7.13 -0.10 6.85
CA ILE A 106 -8.59 -0.24 6.69
C ILE A 106 -9.27 -0.26 8.06
N LEU A 107 -8.78 -1.08 8.99
CA LEU A 107 -9.34 -1.16 10.34
C LEU A 107 -9.22 0.19 11.06
N ALA A 108 -8.07 0.86 10.96
CA ALA A 108 -7.91 2.18 11.53
C ALA A 108 -8.93 3.17 10.96
N ASN A 109 -9.10 3.23 9.64
CA ASN A 109 -10.04 4.14 8.98
C ASN A 109 -11.50 3.85 9.36
N LEU A 110 -11.87 2.59 9.56
CA LEU A 110 -13.23 2.19 9.95
C LEU A 110 -13.52 2.40 11.45
N PHE A 111 -12.54 2.13 12.33
CA PHE A 111 -12.75 2.20 13.78
C PHE A 111 -12.40 3.56 14.40
N LEU A 112 -11.57 4.38 13.73
CA LEU A 112 -11.29 5.76 14.13
C LEU A 112 -12.28 6.77 13.55
N GLU A 113 -13.41 6.33 12.98
CA GLU A 113 -14.56 7.23 12.82
C GLU A 113 -14.82 7.92 14.17
N PRO A 114 -14.70 9.25 14.27
CA PRO A 114 -15.24 9.95 15.41
C PRO A 114 -16.74 9.68 15.34
N ARG A 115 -17.27 8.98 16.34
CA ARG A 115 -18.70 9.03 16.64
C ARG A 115 -19.02 10.50 16.80
N THR A 116 -19.53 11.15 15.76
CA THR A 116 -20.18 12.43 15.92
C THR A 116 -21.36 12.15 16.85
N PRO A 117 -21.42 12.72 18.07
CA PRO A 117 -22.72 12.86 18.70
C PRO A 117 -23.53 13.71 17.72
N LEU A 118 -24.65 13.17 17.26
CA LEU A 118 -25.68 13.95 16.57
C LEU A 118 -26.05 15.09 17.54
N THR A 119 -25.60 16.30 17.24
CA THR A 119 -26.11 17.55 17.82
C THR A 119 -26.65 18.40 16.70
#